data_AF-A0A0V1CT13-F1
#
_entry.id   AF-A0A0V1CT13-F1
#
_cell.length_a   1.000
_cell.length_b   1.000
_cell.length_c   1.000
_cell.angle_alpha   90.00
_cell.angle_beta   90.00
_cell.angle_gamma   90.00
#
_symmetry.space_group_name_H-M   'P 1'
#
loop_
_entity.id
_entity.type
_entity.pdbx_description
1 polymer ?
#
loop_
_entity_poly.entity_id
_entity_poly.type
_entity_poly.pdbx_seq_one_letter_code
_entity_poly.pdbx_strand_id
1 'polypeptide(L)'
;MLRRSKLIVLSLSFLLNITVSQNLKCKNNNDAGNVDWVILYKGPTQANGKVLLSTAPGNWENGAAALTEPRGHSFAGSLTGVVTNEANIKFLAYNNVPPAVPNVQTKSNSKGVIIVSTTPGENEGRWIVHTVPGFPAAKTGYNWPAAENAKGHLLICMTIAETQINAIGWSLDTTKIILQIIQK
;
A
#
# COMPACT_ATOMS: atom_id res chain seq x y z
N MET A 1 -0.63 49.64 47.54
CA MET A 1 -1.37 49.15 46.36
C MET A 1 -0.57 48.01 45.74
N LEU A 2 -0.95 46.75 46.00
CA LEU A 2 -0.29 45.55 45.49
C LEU A 2 -0.45 45.45 43.96
N ARG A 3 0.63 45.35 43.19
CA ARG A 3 0.57 45.01 41.76
C ARG A 3 1.11 43.60 41.56
N ARG A 4 0.19 42.72 41.13
CA ARG A 4 0.31 41.26 41.06
C ARG A 4 1.41 40.81 40.08
N SER A 5 2.27 39.93 40.58
CA SER A 5 3.21 39.09 39.84
C SER A 5 2.49 38.28 38.76
N LYS A 6 2.94 38.38 37.50
CA LYS A 6 2.56 37.41 36.46
C LYS A 6 3.70 36.39 36.34
N LEU A 7 3.48 35.21 36.90
CA LEU A 7 4.27 34.02 36.58
C LEU A 7 4.16 33.77 35.07
N ILE A 8 5.30 33.79 34.38
CA ILE A 8 5.42 33.28 33.02
C ILE A 8 5.45 31.76 33.14
N VAL A 9 4.31 31.11 32.91
CA VAL A 9 4.22 29.65 32.82
C VAL A 9 4.94 29.25 31.54
N LEU A 10 6.08 28.59 31.72
CA LEU A 10 6.87 27.93 30.69
C LEU A 10 6.03 26.81 30.08
N SER A 11 5.20 27.11 29.07
CA SER A 11 4.55 26.06 28.29
C SER A 11 5.61 25.44 27.40
N LEU A 12 6.21 24.36 27.90
CA LEU A 12 6.97 23.40 27.12
C LEU A 12 5.98 22.74 26.13
N SER A 13 5.63 23.46 25.06
CA SER A 13 4.94 22.90 23.91
C SER A 13 5.93 21.93 23.27
N PHE A 14 5.85 20.71 23.78
CA PHE A 14 6.40 19.49 23.23
C PHE A 14 6.03 19.47 21.74
N LEU A 15 6.97 19.89 20.88
CA LEU A 15 6.93 19.51 19.49
C LEU A 15 7.13 18.00 19.50
N LEU A 16 6.02 17.26 19.59
CA LEU A 16 5.96 15.91 19.05
C LEU A 16 6.29 16.07 17.57
N ASN A 17 7.58 16.03 17.26
CA ASN A 17 8.02 15.40 16.03
C ASN A 17 7.52 13.97 16.16
N ILE A 18 6.27 13.73 15.74
CA ILE A 18 5.82 12.38 15.44
C ILE A 18 6.67 11.99 14.25
N THR A 19 7.86 11.44 14.50
CA THR A 19 8.42 10.47 13.60
C THR A 19 7.43 9.33 13.63
N VAL A 20 6.46 9.38 12.70
CA VAL A 20 5.75 8.17 12.31
C VAL A 20 6.86 7.26 11.87
N SER A 21 7.21 6.28 12.70
CA SER A 21 7.94 5.12 12.24
C SER A 21 7.12 4.60 11.06
N GLN A 22 7.65 4.71 9.85
CA GLN A 22 7.02 4.16 8.66
C GLN A 22 7.29 2.66 8.67
N ASN A 23 6.88 1.97 9.75
CA ASN A 23 6.76 0.51 9.73
C ASN A 23 5.83 0.19 8.57
N LEU A 24 6.45 -0.29 7.49
CA LEU A 24 5.84 -0.39 6.19
C LEU A 24 4.99 -1.65 6.16
N LYS A 25 3.88 -1.60 6.90
CA LYS A 25 2.94 -2.71 7.04
C LYS A 25 1.73 -2.52 6.16
N CYS A 26 1.13 -3.64 5.77
CA CYS A 26 -0.20 -3.64 5.20
C CYS A 26 -1.20 -2.98 6.15
N LYS A 27 -2.23 -2.38 5.57
CA LYS A 27 -3.24 -1.63 6.31
C LYS A 27 -4.51 -2.43 6.50
N ASN A 28 -5.14 -2.25 7.65
CA ASN A 28 -6.41 -2.88 8.01
C ASN A 28 -7.58 -2.33 7.15
N ASN A 29 -8.78 -2.85 7.39
CA ASN A 29 -9.95 -2.59 6.56
C ASN A 29 -10.23 -1.09 6.30
N ASN A 30 -10.02 -0.21 7.29
CA ASN A 30 -10.30 1.23 7.20
C ASN A 30 -9.05 2.12 7.09
N ASP A 31 -7.86 1.54 6.85
CA ASP A 31 -6.59 2.25 6.80
C ASP A 31 -6.16 2.95 8.12
N ALA A 32 -6.73 2.55 9.26
CA ALA A 32 -6.38 3.14 10.56
C ALA A 32 -5.28 2.37 11.31
N GLY A 33 -5.02 1.12 10.94
CA GLY A 33 -4.12 0.22 11.66
C GLY A 33 -3.28 -0.64 10.74
N ASN A 34 -2.21 -1.20 11.30
CA ASN A 34 -1.31 -2.10 10.60
C ASN A 34 -1.72 -3.56 10.80
N VAL A 35 -1.54 -4.39 9.77
CA VAL A 35 -1.77 -5.84 9.78
C VAL A 35 -0.62 -6.55 9.07
N ASP A 36 -0.41 -7.83 9.38
CA ASP A 36 0.66 -8.62 8.75
C ASP A 36 0.25 -9.09 7.36
N TRP A 37 -1.04 -9.32 7.14
CA TRP A 37 -1.60 -9.54 5.81
C TRP A 37 -3.06 -9.12 5.74
N VAL A 38 -3.49 -8.77 4.52
CA VAL A 38 -4.89 -8.49 4.19
C VAL A 38 -5.21 -9.05 2.81
N ILE A 39 -6.37 -9.70 2.70
CA ILE A 39 -6.93 -10.16 1.43
C ILE A 39 -8.20 -9.36 1.18
N LEU A 40 -8.36 -8.82 -0.02
CA LEU A 40 -9.58 -8.20 -0.48
C LEU A 40 -10.09 -8.91 -1.73
N TYR A 41 -11.34 -9.32 -1.68
CA TYR A 41 -12.07 -9.82 -2.84
C TYR A 41 -13.15 -8.82 -3.24
N LYS A 42 -13.01 -8.23 -4.42
CA LYS A 42 -14.02 -7.38 -5.04
C LYS A 42 -14.88 -8.25 -5.95
N GLY A 43 -16.17 -8.36 -5.67
CA GLY A 43 -17.11 -8.97 -6.62
C GLY A 43 -17.33 -8.10 -7.87
N PRO A 44 -17.79 -8.68 -9.00
CA PRO A 44 -18.34 -7.91 -10.11
C PRO A 44 -19.37 -6.90 -9.62
N THR A 45 -19.31 -5.67 -10.14
CA THR A 45 -20.20 -4.53 -9.80
C THR A 45 -20.24 -4.12 -8.32
N GLN A 46 -19.42 -4.71 -7.45
CA GLN A 46 -19.29 -4.30 -6.05
C GLN A 46 -18.21 -3.22 -5.93
N ALA A 47 -18.52 -2.13 -5.23
CA ALA A 47 -17.62 -1.01 -5.03
C ALA A 47 -16.55 -1.30 -3.95
N ASN A 48 -16.95 -1.89 -2.82
CA ASN A 48 -16.10 -2.05 -1.64
C ASN A 48 -15.47 -3.45 -1.52
N GLY A 49 -16.17 -4.47 -2.02
CA GLY A 49 -15.76 -5.88 -1.85
C GLY A 49 -15.84 -6.38 -0.40
N LYS A 50 -15.12 -7.48 -0.14
CA LYS A 50 -14.98 -8.14 1.15
C LYS A 50 -13.52 -8.23 1.54
N VAL A 51 -13.22 -8.10 2.83
CA VAL A 51 -11.85 -8.06 3.37
C VAL A 51 -11.66 -9.15 4.42
N LEU A 52 -10.52 -9.83 4.40
CA LEU A 52 -10.06 -10.74 5.44
C LEU A 52 -8.73 -10.21 5.99
N LEU A 53 -8.64 -10.09 7.31
CA LEU A 53 -7.49 -9.50 8.00
C LEU A 53 -6.72 -10.56 8.79
N SER A 54 -5.41 -10.38 8.92
CA SER A 54 -4.58 -11.25 9.78
C SER A 54 -4.98 -11.23 11.25
N THR A 55 -5.60 -10.14 11.71
CA THR A 55 -6.08 -9.98 13.10
C THR A 55 -7.44 -10.62 13.36
N ALA A 56 -8.16 -11.04 12.30
CA ALA A 56 -9.47 -11.67 12.39
C ALA A 56 -9.58 -12.83 11.37
N PRO A 57 -8.71 -13.86 11.47
CA PRO A 57 -8.72 -14.97 10.54
C PRO A 57 -10.07 -15.70 10.59
N GLY A 58 -10.63 -16.02 9.43
CA GLY A 58 -11.95 -16.64 9.28
C GLY A 58 -13.13 -15.66 9.12
N ASN A 59 -12.95 -14.38 9.46
CA ASN A 59 -14.04 -13.40 9.43
C ASN A 59 -13.91 -12.45 8.24
N TRP A 60 -14.67 -12.74 7.17
CA TRP A 60 -14.79 -11.82 6.04
C TRP A 60 -15.72 -10.65 6.39
N GLU A 61 -15.18 -9.44 6.35
CA GLU A 61 -15.90 -8.21 6.62
C GLU A 61 -16.24 -7.47 5.32
N ASN A 62 -17.21 -6.53 5.37
CA ASN A 62 -17.42 -5.59 4.28
C ASN A 62 -16.22 -4.63 4.17
N GLY A 63 -15.80 -4.32 2.95
CA GLY A 63 -14.81 -3.26 2.72
C GLY A 63 -15.31 -1.91 3.26
N ALA A 64 -14.47 -1.22 4.02
CA ALA A 64 -14.84 0.01 4.73
C ALA A 64 -15.21 1.18 3.79
N ALA A 65 -14.62 1.22 2.60
CA ALA A 65 -14.90 2.22 1.56
C ALA A 65 -14.85 1.60 0.16
N ALA A 66 -15.38 2.32 -0.83
CA ALA A 66 -15.27 1.92 -2.23
C ALA A 66 -13.81 1.96 -2.67
N LEU A 67 -13.41 1.03 -3.55
CA LEU A 67 -12.06 0.97 -4.10
C LEU A 67 -11.72 2.15 -5.03
N THR A 68 -12.71 2.98 -5.37
CA THR A 68 -12.48 4.25 -6.08
C THR A 68 -11.99 5.37 -5.16
N GLU A 69 -12.16 5.22 -3.84
CA GLU A 69 -11.77 6.23 -2.87
C GLU A 69 -10.26 6.21 -2.64
N PRO A 70 -9.57 7.37 -2.60
CA PRO A 70 -8.12 7.42 -2.42
C PRO A 70 -7.67 7.17 -0.97
N ARG A 71 -8.60 6.84 -0.06
CA ARG A 71 -8.37 6.66 1.38
C ARG A 71 -9.51 5.86 2.02
N GLY A 72 -9.29 5.41 3.26
CA GLY A 72 -10.34 4.79 4.08
C GLY A 72 -10.59 3.31 3.76
N HIS A 73 -9.69 2.69 2.98
CA HIS A 73 -9.69 1.25 2.79
C HIS A 73 -8.26 0.68 2.74
N SER A 74 -8.13 -0.63 3.04
CA SER A 74 -6.84 -1.33 3.19
C SER A 74 -5.83 -1.10 2.06
N PHE A 75 -6.26 -1.19 0.79
CA PHE A 75 -5.36 -1.03 -0.35
C PHE A 75 -5.01 0.42 -0.72
N ALA A 76 -5.82 1.42 -0.35
CA ALA A 76 -5.41 2.82 -0.51
C ALA A 76 -4.24 3.13 0.42
N GLY A 77 -4.38 2.76 1.70
CA GLY A 77 -3.32 2.89 2.70
C GLY A 77 -2.07 2.06 2.41
N SER A 78 -2.27 0.82 1.95
CA SER A 78 -1.16 -0.08 1.62
C SER A 78 -0.37 0.36 0.39
N LEU A 79 -0.88 1.30 -0.40
CA LEU A 79 -0.21 1.88 -1.57
C LEU A 79 0.38 3.27 -1.33
N THR A 80 0.25 3.82 -0.12
CA THR A 80 0.95 5.04 0.29
C THR A 80 2.45 4.93 0.00
N GLY A 81 3.07 5.95 -0.59
CA GLY A 81 4.45 5.95 -1.07
C GLY A 81 4.68 5.39 -2.47
N VAL A 82 3.72 4.65 -3.05
CA VAL A 82 3.74 4.25 -4.48
C VAL A 82 3.02 5.27 -5.34
N VAL A 83 1.85 5.71 -4.87
CA VAL A 83 0.98 6.64 -5.61
C VAL A 83 1.33 8.11 -5.35
N THR A 84 2.03 8.39 -4.25
CA THR A 84 2.59 9.68 -3.84
C THR A 84 4.12 9.68 -4.01
N ASN A 85 4.73 10.86 -4.13
CA ASN A 85 6.20 10.97 -4.08
C ASN A 85 6.66 11.05 -2.63
N GLU A 86 7.22 9.96 -2.11
CA GLU A 86 7.82 9.89 -0.77
C GLU A 86 9.31 9.57 -0.88
N ALA A 87 10.15 10.42 -0.30
CA ALA A 87 11.60 10.39 -0.51
C ALA A 87 12.25 9.08 -0.02
N ASN A 88 11.75 8.54 1.08
CA ASN A 88 12.30 7.35 1.72
C ASN A 88 11.62 6.05 1.28
N ILE A 89 10.73 6.10 0.29
CA ILE A 89 10.05 4.91 -0.23
C ILE A 89 10.63 4.57 -1.60
N LYS A 90 10.93 3.29 -1.79
CA LYS A 90 11.24 2.70 -3.10
C LYS A 90 10.27 1.58 -3.38
N PHE A 91 10.00 1.33 -4.66
CA PHE A 91 9.14 0.24 -5.04
C PHE A 91 9.50 -0.37 -6.40
N LEU A 92 9.05 -1.60 -6.57
CA LEU A 92 9.11 -2.37 -7.80
C LEU A 92 7.68 -2.72 -8.18
N ALA A 93 7.17 -2.18 -9.29
CA ALA A 93 5.86 -2.55 -9.81
C ALA A 93 6.03 -3.55 -10.96
N TYR A 94 5.15 -4.55 -11.03
CA TYR A 94 5.10 -5.49 -12.14
C TYR A 94 3.65 -5.67 -12.57
N ASN A 95 3.42 -5.67 -13.88
CA ASN A 95 2.09 -5.82 -14.46
C ASN A 95 2.22 -6.18 -15.94
N ASN A 96 1.38 -7.09 -16.45
CA ASN A 96 1.31 -7.40 -17.87
C ASN A 96 0.49 -6.38 -18.67
N VAL A 97 -0.27 -5.53 -17.99
CA VAL A 97 -1.01 -4.39 -18.54
C VAL A 97 -0.75 -3.17 -17.64
N PRO A 98 0.48 -2.64 -17.59
CA PRO A 98 0.79 -1.50 -16.73
C PRO A 98 0.12 -0.21 -17.22
N PRO A 99 -0.23 0.71 -16.31
CA PRO A 99 -0.74 2.01 -16.71
C PRO A 99 0.30 2.80 -17.53
N ALA A 100 -0.16 3.44 -18.60
CA ALA A 100 0.62 4.32 -19.48
C ALA A 100 1.80 3.68 -20.26
N VAL A 101 1.99 2.36 -20.24
CA VAL A 101 3.00 1.67 -21.06
C VAL A 101 2.33 0.62 -21.94
N PRO A 102 2.07 0.92 -23.23
CA PRO A 102 1.45 -0.03 -24.15
C PRO A 102 2.45 -1.12 -24.59
N ASN A 103 1.92 -2.24 -25.10
CA ASN A 103 2.67 -3.29 -25.82
C ASN A 103 3.75 -4.04 -25.00
N VAL A 104 3.50 -4.24 -23.71
CA VAL A 104 4.37 -5.01 -22.81
C VAL A 104 4.38 -6.51 -23.19
N GLN A 105 5.55 -7.06 -23.51
CA GLN A 105 5.71 -8.47 -23.92
C GLN A 105 6.18 -9.36 -22.76
N THR A 106 5.26 -9.90 -21.98
CA THR A 106 5.55 -10.78 -20.83
C THR A 106 5.01 -12.18 -21.05
N LYS A 107 5.66 -13.19 -20.46
CA LYS A 107 5.13 -14.56 -20.38
C LYS A 107 4.23 -14.79 -19.16
N SER A 108 4.21 -13.85 -18.23
CA SER A 108 3.43 -13.90 -17.00
C SER A 108 2.27 -12.90 -17.02
N ASN A 109 1.13 -13.30 -16.46
CA ASN A 109 -0.04 -12.45 -16.22
C ASN A 109 -0.07 -11.84 -14.81
N SER A 110 0.97 -12.10 -14.01
CA SER A 110 1.10 -11.62 -12.63
C SER A 110 1.19 -10.09 -12.56
N LYS A 111 0.61 -9.52 -11.50
CA LYS A 111 0.64 -8.09 -11.22
C LYS A 111 0.85 -7.85 -9.72
N GLY A 112 1.54 -6.78 -9.39
CA GLY A 112 1.83 -6.46 -8.00
C GLY A 112 2.85 -5.36 -7.83
N VAL A 113 3.12 -5.05 -6.56
CA VAL A 113 4.10 -4.04 -6.16
C VAL A 113 4.83 -4.52 -4.92
N ILE A 114 6.15 -4.43 -4.93
CA ILE A 114 6.98 -4.54 -3.73
C ILE A 114 7.36 -3.13 -3.31
N ILE A 115 7.15 -2.78 -2.05
CA ILE A 115 7.39 -1.46 -1.49
C ILE A 115 8.33 -1.63 -0.30
N VAL A 116 9.37 -0.81 -0.24
CA VAL A 116 10.40 -0.85 0.80
C VAL A 116 10.68 0.55 1.27
N SER A 117 11.09 0.67 2.53
CA SER A 117 11.62 1.92 3.07
C SER A 117 13.14 1.94 2.98
N THR A 118 13.71 3.12 2.81
CA THR A 118 15.15 3.39 2.95
C THR A 118 15.47 4.15 4.23
N THR A 119 14.48 4.34 5.12
CA THR A 119 14.70 4.98 6.42
C THR A 119 15.52 4.06 7.33
N PRO A 120 16.60 4.54 7.97
CA PRO A 120 17.40 3.72 8.88
C PRO A 120 16.56 3.11 10.01
N GLY A 121 16.70 1.79 10.21
CA GLY A 121 16.00 1.06 11.26
C GLY A 121 14.60 0.56 10.89
N GLU A 122 14.10 0.86 9.69
CA GLU A 122 12.89 0.26 9.14
C GLU A 122 13.22 -1.01 8.37
N ASN A 123 12.80 -2.16 8.90
CA ASN A 123 13.16 -3.48 8.39
C ASN A 123 11.95 -4.23 7.77
N GLU A 124 10.87 -3.50 7.49
CA GLU A 124 9.62 -4.05 6.97
C GLU A 124 9.31 -3.42 5.60
N GLY A 125 8.67 -4.22 4.74
CA GLY A 125 8.18 -3.84 3.44
C GLY A 125 6.78 -4.38 3.20
N ARG A 126 6.18 -4.01 2.07
CA ARG A 126 4.89 -4.55 1.61
C ARG A 126 5.08 -5.24 0.29
N TRP A 127 4.48 -6.41 0.16
CA TRP A 127 4.31 -7.07 -1.12
C TRP A 127 2.83 -7.21 -1.43
N ILE A 128 2.40 -6.49 -2.46
CA ILE A 128 1.04 -6.51 -2.96
C ILE A 128 1.00 -7.35 -4.23
N VAL A 129 0.05 -8.29 -4.29
CA VAL A 129 -0.29 -9.08 -5.49
C VAL A 129 -1.74 -8.81 -5.83
N HIS A 130 -2.06 -8.59 -7.10
CA HIS A 130 -3.43 -8.32 -7.52
C HIS A 130 -3.75 -8.79 -8.93
N THR A 131 -5.04 -8.78 -9.28
CA THR A 131 -5.52 -9.10 -10.63
C THR A 131 -5.89 -7.88 -11.48
N VAL A 132 -5.87 -6.67 -10.91
CA VAL A 132 -6.32 -5.41 -11.54
C VAL A 132 -5.37 -4.92 -12.66
N PRO A 133 -5.77 -4.91 -13.94
CA PRO A 133 -5.02 -4.27 -15.03
C PRO A 133 -4.94 -2.76 -14.85
N GLY A 134 -3.85 -2.11 -15.27
CA GLY A 134 -3.72 -0.65 -15.20
C GLY A 134 -3.56 -0.08 -13.78
N PHE A 135 -3.25 -0.91 -12.79
CA PHE A 135 -3.15 -0.53 -11.38
C PHE A 135 -1.84 -1.05 -10.74
N PRO A 136 -1.29 -0.36 -9.72
CA PRO A 136 -1.58 1.04 -9.40
C PRO A 136 -0.92 1.98 -10.42
N ALA A 137 -1.49 3.17 -10.57
CA ALA A 137 -0.87 4.24 -11.34
C ALA A 137 0.18 4.94 -10.45
N ALA A 138 1.43 4.50 -10.59
CA ALA A 138 2.53 4.94 -9.73
C ALA A 138 2.85 6.43 -9.93
N LYS A 139 3.03 7.16 -8.82
CA LYS A 139 3.38 8.59 -8.77
C LYS A 139 2.41 9.54 -9.50
N THR A 140 1.18 9.09 -9.77
CA THR A 140 0.13 9.90 -10.42
C THR A 140 -1.07 10.12 -9.50
N GLY A 141 -0.95 9.80 -8.21
CA GLY A 141 -2.07 9.72 -7.28
C GLY A 141 -2.81 8.39 -7.36
N TYR A 142 -3.60 8.10 -6.33
CA TYR A 142 -4.44 6.89 -6.29
C TYR A 142 -5.47 6.94 -7.40
N ASN A 143 -5.52 5.92 -8.24
CA ASN A 143 -6.47 5.83 -9.34
C ASN A 143 -6.91 4.39 -9.58
N TRP A 144 -8.18 4.11 -9.28
CA TRP A 144 -8.82 2.84 -9.60
C TRP A 144 -9.32 2.85 -11.05
N PRO A 145 -8.95 1.87 -11.89
CA PRO A 145 -9.36 1.88 -13.29
C PRO A 145 -10.86 1.62 -13.45
N ALA A 146 -11.60 2.58 -14.01
CA ALA A 146 -13.06 2.52 -14.12
C ALA A 146 -13.59 1.26 -14.85
N ALA A 147 -12.84 0.75 -15.83
CA ALA A 147 -13.17 -0.47 -16.57
C ALA A 147 -13.23 -1.73 -15.67
N GLU A 148 -12.62 -1.67 -14.48
CA GLU A 148 -12.53 -2.77 -13.54
C GLU A 148 -13.67 -2.76 -12.50
N ASN A 149 -14.54 -1.75 -12.53
CA ASN A 149 -15.74 -1.68 -11.66
C ASN A 149 -16.70 -2.85 -11.92
N ALA A 150 -16.92 -3.20 -13.19
CA ALA A 150 -17.82 -4.28 -13.59
C ALA A 150 -17.25 -5.69 -13.35
N LYS A 151 -15.96 -5.81 -13.01
CA LYS A 151 -15.24 -7.09 -12.93
C LYS A 151 -14.95 -7.52 -11.50
N GLY A 152 -14.63 -8.79 -11.31
CA GLY A 152 -14.16 -9.32 -10.03
C GLY A 152 -12.64 -9.22 -9.90
N HIS A 153 -12.13 -8.88 -8.72
CA HIS A 153 -10.69 -8.78 -8.47
C HIS A 153 -10.29 -9.34 -7.11
N LEU A 154 -9.10 -9.91 -7.07
CA LEU A 154 -8.42 -10.32 -5.84
C LEU A 154 -7.21 -9.42 -5.64
N LEU A 155 -7.05 -8.92 -4.43
CA LEU A 155 -5.88 -8.18 -3.99
C LEU A 155 -5.38 -8.77 -2.67
N ILE A 156 -4.08 -8.95 -2.55
CA ILE A 156 -3.41 -9.48 -1.36
C ILE A 156 -2.29 -8.52 -1.02
N CYS A 157 -2.18 -8.12 0.24
CA CYS A 157 -1.01 -7.43 0.76
C CYS A 157 -0.39 -8.30 1.86
N MET A 158 0.93 -8.49 1.80
CA MET A 158 1.73 -9.13 2.83
C MET A 158 2.77 -8.15 3.34
N THR A 159 2.86 -8.00 4.66
CA THR A 159 3.99 -7.35 5.31
C THR A 159 5.16 -8.33 5.25
N ILE A 160 6.29 -7.90 4.69
CA ILE A 160 7.49 -8.71 4.48
C ILE A 160 8.65 -8.11 5.27
N ALA A 161 9.55 -8.95 5.75
CA ALA A 161 10.82 -8.48 6.31
C ALA A 161 11.78 -8.09 5.18
N GLU A 162 12.66 -7.12 5.42
CA GLU A 162 13.68 -6.69 4.46
C GLU A 162 14.56 -7.88 4.00
N THR A 163 14.86 -8.79 4.91
CA THR A 163 15.62 -10.03 4.65
C THR A 163 14.96 -10.96 3.64
N GLN A 164 13.65 -10.83 3.39
CA GLN A 164 12.90 -11.65 2.44
C GLN A 164 12.90 -11.07 1.01
N ILE A 165 13.24 -9.80 0.84
CA ILE A 165 13.12 -9.09 -0.46
C ILE A 165 13.94 -9.78 -1.54
N ASN A 166 15.18 -10.17 -1.23
CA ASN A 166 16.04 -10.84 -2.20
C ASN A 166 15.41 -12.15 -2.70
N ALA A 167 14.89 -12.98 -1.78
CA ALA A 167 14.24 -14.24 -2.14
C ALA A 167 13.00 -14.02 -3.03
N ILE A 168 12.21 -12.98 -2.74
CA ILE A 168 11.07 -12.58 -3.57
C ILE A 168 11.55 -12.15 -4.96
N GLY A 169 12.57 -11.29 -5.04
CA GLY A 169 13.16 -10.84 -6.30
C GLY A 169 13.60 -11.99 -7.20
N TRP A 170 14.31 -12.98 -6.63
CA TRP A 170 14.70 -14.20 -7.33
C TRP A 170 13.51 -15.00 -7.87
N SER A 171 12.43 -15.12 -7.09
CA SER A 171 11.20 -15.80 -7.53
C SER A 171 10.53 -15.09 -8.71
N LEU A 172 10.46 -13.76 -8.67
CA LEU A 172 9.86 -12.96 -9.75
C LEU A 172 10.68 -13.04 -11.05
N ASP A 173 12.01 -13.04 -10.95
CA ASP A 173 12.90 -13.16 -12.10
C ASP A 173 12.78 -14.54 -12.77
N THR A 174 12.83 -15.61 -11.96
CA THR A 174 12.69 -16.99 -12.45
C THR A 174 11.37 -17.22 -13.18
N THR A 175 10.29 -16.55 -12.75
CA THR A 175 8.96 -16.65 -13.36
C THR A 175 8.76 -15.75 -14.58
N LYS A 176 9.81 -15.02 -15.02
CA LYS A 176 9.78 -14.11 -16.19
C LYS A 176 8.66 -13.09 -16.11
N ILE A 177 8.42 -12.57 -14.91
CA ILE A 177 7.49 -11.47 -14.69
C ILE A 177 8.13 -10.19 -15.24
N ILE A 178 7.39 -9.43 -16.06
CA ILE A 178 7.87 -8.11 -16.45
C ILE A 178 7.89 -7.19 -15.24
N LEU A 179 9.10 -6.74 -14.93
CA LEU A 179 9.36 -5.75 -13.92
C LEU A 179 9.35 -4.38 -14.60
N GLN A 180 8.35 -3.56 -14.29
CA GLN A 180 8.51 -2.13 -14.51
C GLN A 180 9.25 -1.59 -13.29
N ILE A 181 10.57 -1.54 -13.42
CA ILE A 181 11.42 -0.94 -12.42
C ILE A 181 11.13 0.57 -12.41
N ILE A 182 10.23 1.02 -11.54
CA ILE A 182 10.09 2.43 -11.18
C ILE A 182 11.01 2.67 -9.97
N GLN A 183 12.33 2.53 -10.17
CA GLN A 183 13.30 3.08 -9.23
C GLN A 183 13.22 4.60 -9.35
N LYS A 184 12.52 5.27 -8.44
CA LYS A 184 12.63 6.72 -8.26
C LYS A 184 12.65 7.01 -6.79
#